data_AF-I3EEU5-F1
#
_entry.id   AF-I3EEU5-F1
#
_cell.length_a   1.000
_cell.length_b   1.000
_cell.length_c   1.000
_cell.angle_alpha   90.00
_cell.angle_beta   90.00
_cell.angle_gamma   90.00
#
_symmetry.space_group_name_H-M   'P 1'
#
loop_
_entity.id
_entity.type
_entity.pdbx_description
1 polymer ?
#
loop_
_entity_poly.entity_id
_entity_poly.type
_entity_poly.pdbx_seq_one_letter_code
_entity_poly.pdbx_strand_id
1 'polypeptide(L)'
;MYREFVRAVYGLLREQISNKDEKRSENISMETGKKAQKVFDSLFIKQDSAELPSKVKYTEDFRLVEHKLNDELQPIPYFESEKLPIYDDDSPDSHNVFLQEYMPLYNRKTDEFINDKLSENDIVIEPALLFLFFLFAFDSSTGRYDISHMPNPSKELKIFFAKYSDPLQVMDYTMYREWHRVVKDLPNKDISYRLHSSDSRNEIQFGILNMIYVMREIAGKNDTKINENIESIKIIINNWNKDSDSDKNKLLMGIQKIWISLSKNKKIKTQCNKIFTKRLENNIIDIGMYSNSPLKIIYKKKEEDPGSIVIEMDDFSSYACWFLSYERNHIPCGSLTPTSVKSYRVA
;
A
#
# COMPACT_ATOMS: atom_id res chain seq x y z
N MET A 1 -7.54 -22.05 -0.51
CA MET A 1 -7.38 -23.53 -0.50
C MET A 1 -6.07 -23.97 0.15
N TYR A 2 -4.89 -23.54 -0.32
CA TYR A 2 -3.60 -23.94 0.27
C TYR A 2 -3.42 -23.53 1.75
N ARG A 3 -3.76 -22.27 2.10
CA ARG A 3 -3.64 -21.77 3.49
C ARG A 3 -4.49 -22.57 4.50
N GLU A 4 -5.69 -22.98 4.11
CA GLU A 4 -6.57 -23.80 4.96
C GLU A 4 -6.05 -25.22 5.11
N PHE A 5 -5.52 -25.80 4.04
CA PHE A 5 -4.85 -27.10 4.08
C PHE A 5 -3.64 -27.10 5.03
N VAL A 6 -2.75 -26.10 4.90
CA VAL A 6 -1.59 -25.95 5.78
C VAL A 6 -2.02 -25.76 7.24
N ARG A 7 -3.07 -24.97 7.49
CA ARG A 7 -3.61 -24.74 8.84
C ARG A 7 -4.21 -26.02 9.44
N ALA A 8 -4.92 -26.81 8.64
CA ALA A 8 -5.46 -28.10 9.03
C ALA A 8 -4.33 -29.10 9.35
N VAL A 9 -3.30 -29.20 8.51
CA VAL A 9 -2.12 -30.04 8.75
C VAL A 9 -1.39 -29.62 10.03
N TYR A 10 -1.18 -28.32 10.23
CA TYR A 10 -0.57 -27.78 11.45
C TYR A 10 -1.38 -28.15 12.71
N GLY A 11 -2.71 -27.97 12.66
CA GLY A 11 -3.62 -28.33 13.75
C GLY A 11 -3.55 -29.82 14.09
N LEU A 12 -3.69 -30.68 13.08
CA LEU A 12 -3.65 -32.14 13.23
C LEU A 12 -2.31 -32.62 13.83
N LEU A 13 -1.18 -32.08 13.36
CA LEU A 13 0.13 -32.44 13.90
C LEU A 13 0.30 -31.96 15.35
N ARG A 14 -0.16 -30.75 15.68
CA ARG A 14 -0.14 -30.22 17.06
C ARG A 14 -1.00 -31.04 18.02
N GLU A 15 -2.20 -31.44 17.62
CA GLU A 15 -3.07 -32.31 18.42
C GLU A 15 -2.38 -33.65 18.72
N GLN A 16 -1.74 -34.26 17.72
CA GLN A 16 -0.98 -35.51 17.90
C GLN A 16 0.27 -35.35 18.77
N ILE A 17 0.90 -34.16 18.77
CA ILE A 17 2.06 -33.84 19.61
C ILE A 17 1.62 -33.53 21.07
N SER A 18 0.47 -32.88 21.26
CA SER A 18 -0.08 -32.47 22.57
C SER A 18 -0.79 -33.60 23.33
N ASN A 19 -1.21 -34.68 22.68
CA ASN A 19 -1.77 -35.87 23.33
C ASN A 19 -0.78 -36.68 24.21
N LYS A 20 0.34 -36.07 24.63
CA LYS A 20 1.33 -36.68 25.52
C LYS A 20 0.89 -36.74 26.99
N ASP A 21 -0.09 -35.95 27.40
CA ASP A 21 -0.39 -35.74 28.83
C ASP A 21 -1.64 -36.47 29.38
N GLU A 22 -2.43 -37.16 28.57
CA GLU A 22 -3.60 -37.89 29.08
C GLU A 22 -3.63 -39.37 28.66
N LYS A 23 -3.10 -40.21 29.56
CA LYS A 23 -3.47 -41.60 29.83
C LYS A 23 -4.02 -42.41 28.64
N ARG A 24 -3.15 -43.06 27.84
CA ARG A 24 -3.44 -44.36 27.19
C ARG A 24 -2.19 -45.00 26.56
N SER A 25 -1.92 -46.25 27.00
CA SER A 25 -0.99 -47.27 26.49
C SER A 25 0.41 -46.84 25.99
N GLU A 26 1.42 -47.21 26.77
CA GLU A 26 2.78 -46.65 26.75
C GLU A 26 3.66 -46.91 25.52
N ASN A 27 3.28 -47.70 24.50
CA ASN A 27 4.24 -47.99 23.40
C ASN A 27 3.85 -47.45 22.01
N ILE A 28 2.57 -47.39 21.65
CA ILE A 28 2.15 -46.98 20.28
C ILE A 28 1.93 -45.45 20.19
N SER A 29 1.42 -44.83 21.26
CA SER A 29 1.18 -43.39 21.35
C SER A 29 2.49 -42.58 21.30
N MET A 30 3.53 -43.04 22.00
CA MET A 30 4.83 -42.37 22.02
C MET A 30 5.55 -42.39 20.66
N GLU A 31 5.45 -43.49 19.91
CA GLU A 31 6.08 -43.58 18.59
C GLU A 31 5.35 -42.72 17.55
N THR A 32 4.02 -42.66 17.65
CA THR A 32 3.18 -41.81 16.80
C THR A 32 3.45 -40.32 17.05
N GLY A 33 3.53 -39.90 18.32
CA GLY A 33 3.88 -38.52 18.68
C GLY A 33 5.30 -38.12 18.27
N LYS A 34 6.28 -39.04 18.34
CA LYS A 34 7.65 -38.81 17.83
C LYS A 34 7.69 -38.67 16.30
N LYS A 35 6.93 -39.50 15.57
CA LYS A 35 6.78 -39.38 14.12
C LYS A 35 6.09 -38.07 13.74
N ALA A 36 5.02 -37.69 14.43
CA ALA A 36 4.34 -36.42 14.24
C ALA A 36 5.26 -35.22 14.49
N GLN A 37 6.07 -35.24 15.56
CA GLN A 37 7.08 -34.22 15.83
C GLN A 37 8.13 -34.13 14.72
N LYS A 38 8.64 -35.28 14.25
CA LYS A 38 9.63 -35.32 13.16
C LYS A 38 9.07 -34.73 11.86
N VAL A 39 7.81 -35.06 11.53
CA VAL A 39 7.11 -34.48 10.37
C VAL A 39 6.88 -32.99 10.58
N PHE A 40 6.47 -32.57 11.77
CA PHE A 40 6.27 -31.16 12.12
C PHE A 40 7.56 -30.36 11.95
N ASP A 41 8.67 -30.82 12.51
CA ASP A 41 9.98 -30.14 12.42
C ASP A 41 10.54 -30.11 10.98
N SER A 42 10.08 -31.03 10.12
CA SER A 42 10.45 -31.06 8.69
C SER A 42 9.62 -30.10 7.83
N LEU A 43 8.39 -29.78 8.24
CA LEU A 43 7.45 -28.96 7.49
C LEU A 43 7.31 -27.54 8.05
N PHE A 44 7.60 -27.34 9.33
CA PHE A 44 7.39 -26.10 10.05
C PHE A 44 8.65 -25.70 10.81
N ILE A 45 8.99 -24.42 10.74
CA ILE A 45 10.11 -23.82 11.45
C ILE A 45 9.59 -22.76 12.42
N LYS A 46 10.21 -22.68 13.59
CA LYS A 46 9.89 -21.59 14.53
C LYS A 46 10.32 -20.25 13.97
N GLN A 47 9.52 -19.23 14.23
CA GLN A 47 9.76 -17.87 13.72
C GLN A 47 11.04 -17.22 14.29
N ASP A 48 11.50 -17.65 15.45
CA ASP A 48 12.72 -17.21 16.14
C ASP A 48 13.95 -18.09 15.82
N SER A 49 13.82 -19.07 14.91
CA SER A 49 14.94 -19.95 14.57
C SER A 49 16.03 -19.22 13.80
N ALA A 50 17.29 -19.42 14.20
CA ALA A 50 18.46 -18.94 13.47
C ALA A 50 18.59 -19.52 12.05
N GLU A 51 17.94 -20.67 11.77
CA GLU A 51 17.90 -21.29 10.45
C GLU A 51 16.81 -20.71 9.53
N LEU A 52 15.91 -19.87 10.05
CA LEU A 52 14.80 -19.33 9.28
C LEU A 52 15.26 -18.65 7.97
N PRO A 53 16.26 -17.74 7.97
CA PRO A 53 16.66 -17.03 6.74
C PRO A 53 17.15 -17.95 5.62
N SER A 54 17.79 -19.08 5.95
CA SER A 54 18.29 -20.02 4.94
C SER A 54 17.21 -20.95 4.40
N LYS A 55 16.19 -21.27 5.20
CA LYS A 55 15.08 -22.15 4.79
C LYS A 55 13.97 -21.42 4.03
N VAL A 56 13.61 -20.20 4.42
CA VAL A 56 12.66 -19.37 3.63
C VAL A 56 13.30 -18.66 2.43
N LYS A 57 14.59 -18.88 2.16
CA LYS A 57 15.30 -18.28 1.02
C LYS A 57 14.59 -18.52 -0.32
N TYR A 58 13.99 -19.69 -0.48
CA TYR A 58 13.28 -20.07 -1.71
C TYR A 58 11.80 -19.71 -1.68
N THR A 59 11.27 -19.21 -0.55
CA THR A 59 9.86 -18.79 -0.46
C THR A 59 9.58 -17.64 -1.43
N GLU A 60 10.53 -16.74 -1.63
CA GLU A 60 10.45 -15.67 -2.64
C GLU A 60 10.42 -16.25 -4.06
N ASP A 61 11.28 -17.22 -4.36
CA ASP A 61 11.34 -17.89 -5.66
C ASP A 61 10.07 -18.70 -5.97
N PHE A 62 9.52 -19.43 -5.00
CA PHE A 62 8.27 -20.19 -5.18
C PHE A 62 7.07 -19.27 -5.36
N ARG A 63 7.01 -18.15 -4.64
CA ARG A 63 5.96 -17.12 -4.81
C ARG A 63 6.08 -16.41 -6.16
N LEU A 64 7.30 -16.13 -6.59
CA LEU A 64 7.60 -15.62 -7.91
C LEU A 64 7.08 -16.57 -9.00
N VAL A 65 7.33 -17.87 -8.82
CA VAL A 65 6.81 -18.91 -9.72
C VAL A 65 5.28 -18.97 -9.66
N GLU A 66 4.65 -18.90 -8.49
CA GLU A 66 3.19 -18.88 -8.32
C GLU A 66 2.54 -17.67 -9.03
N HIS A 67 3.08 -16.46 -8.84
CA HIS A 67 2.61 -15.25 -9.53
C HIS A 67 2.79 -15.32 -11.05
N LYS A 68 3.91 -15.87 -11.52
CA LYS A 68 4.17 -16.08 -12.95
C LYS A 68 3.25 -17.15 -13.55
N LEU A 69 2.97 -18.23 -12.82
CA LEU A 69 2.13 -19.33 -13.26
C LEU A 69 0.64 -18.96 -13.29
N ASN A 70 0.20 -18.06 -12.40
CA ASN A 70 -1.21 -17.65 -12.33
C ASN A 70 -1.57 -16.48 -13.27
N ASP A 71 -0.62 -15.88 -13.99
CA ASP A 71 -0.80 -14.61 -14.75
C ASP A 71 -1.36 -13.46 -13.86
N GLU A 72 -0.97 -13.45 -12.58
CA GLU A 72 -1.50 -12.60 -11.51
C GLU A 72 -0.48 -11.57 -11.00
N LEU A 73 0.44 -11.10 -11.85
CA LEU A 73 1.25 -9.93 -11.49
C LEU A 73 0.34 -8.71 -11.27
N GLN A 74 0.29 -8.25 -10.02
CA GLN A 74 -0.49 -7.09 -9.62
C GLN A 74 0.34 -5.80 -9.77
N PRO A 75 -0.31 -4.65 -10.02
CA PRO A 75 0.35 -3.35 -10.11
C PRO A 75 0.94 -2.83 -8.81
N ILE A 76 0.75 -3.52 -7.69
CA ILE A 76 1.17 -3.08 -6.37
C ILE A 76 2.23 -4.06 -5.87
N PRO A 77 3.35 -3.56 -5.31
CA PRO A 77 4.40 -4.44 -4.83
C PRO A 77 3.94 -5.28 -3.65
N TYR A 78 4.62 -6.40 -3.46
CA TYR A 78 4.36 -7.28 -2.33
C TYR A 78 4.64 -6.55 -0.99
N PHE A 79 3.73 -6.69 -0.03
CA PHE A 79 3.91 -6.22 1.33
C PHE A 79 3.96 -7.42 2.28
N GLU A 80 5.06 -7.59 3.01
CA GLU A 80 5.09 -8.57 4.11
C GLU A 80 4.32 -7.95 5.28
N SER A 81 3.11 -8.44 5.56
CA SER A 81 2.24 -7.91 6.63
C SER A 81 2.81 -8.07 8.05
N GLU A 82 4.03 -8.58 8.19
CA GLU A 82 4.64 -8.96 9.45
C GLU A 82 6.17 -8.87 9.32
N LYS A 83 6.74 -7.67 9.53
CA LYS A 83 8.08 -7.43 10.09
C LYS A 83 8.47 -5.95 9.96
N LEU A 84 8.54 -5.26 11.09
CA LEU A 84 9.42 -4.10 11.25
C LEU A 84 10.69 -4.53 11.99
N PRO A 85 11.81 -3.79 11.85
CA PRO A 85 12.93 -3.92 12.76
C PRO A 85 12.44 -3.51 14.15
N ILE A 86 12.57 -4.46 15.08
CA ILE A 86 12.36 -4.27 16.51
C ILE A 86 13.34 -3.17 16.95
N TYR A 87 12.84 -1.95 17.15
CA TYR A 87 13.35 -1.15 18.26
C TYR A 87 12.76 -1.81 19.52
N ASP A 88 13.61 -2.02 20.53
CA ASP A 88 13.31 -2.73 21.80
C ASP A 88 12.21 -2.03 22.62
N ASP A 89 10.98 -1.99 22.11
CA ASP A 89 9.80 -1.59 22.85
C ASP A 89 8.83 -2.78 22.85
N ASP A 90 8.61 -3.35 24.03
CA ASP A 90 7.88 -4.60 24.30
C ASP A 90 6.35 -4.47 24.06
N SER A 91 5.92 -3.66 23.09
CA SER A 91 4.52 -3.51 22.72
C SER A 91 4.09 -4.63 21.75
N PRO A 92 3.04 -5.41 22.06
CA PRO A 92 2.56 -6.53 21.23
C PRO A 92 1.77 -6.10 19.99
N ASP A 93 1.71 -4.80 19.67
CA ASP A 93 0.98 -4.31 18.51
C ASP A 93 1.84 -4.40 17.26
N SER A 94 1.37 -5.03 16.19
CA SER A 94 2.10 -5.08 14.91
C SER A 94 2.23 -3.65 14.36
N HIS A 95 3.42 -3.06 14.46
CA HIS A 95 3.64 -1.69 13.98
C HIS A 95 3.49 -1.67 12.45
N ASN A 96 2.70 -0.74 11.94
CA ASN A 96 2.49 -0.57 10.51
C ASN A 96 3.63 0.31 9.96
N VAL A 97 4.44 -0.22 9.03
CA VAL A 97 5.58 0.48 8.39
C VAL A 97 5.18 1.84 7.81
N PHE A 98 3.90 2.03 7.51
CA PHE A 98 3.35 3.25 6.92
C PHE A 98 2.93 4.32 7.93
N LEU A 99 3.08 4.10 9.24
CA LEU A 99 2.80 5.13 10.23
C LEU A 99 3.84 6.26 10.14
N GLN A 100 3.33 7.49 10.01
CA GLN A 100 4.14 8.71 9.84
C GLN A 100 5.06 8.98 11.05
N GLU A 101 4.69 8.49 12.24
CA GLU A 101 5.48 8.63 13.48
C GLU A 101 6.87 7.97 13.40
N TYR A 102 7.07 6.99 12.50
CA TYR A 102 8.37 6.31 12.31
C TYR A 102 9.17 6.85 11.13
N MET A 103 8.64 7.83 10.39
CA MET A 103 9.32 8.33 9.21
C MET A 103 10.11 9.60 9.52
N PRO A 104 11.44 9.60 9.31
CA PRO A 104 12.24 10.78 9.56
C PRO A 104 11.82 11.93 8.64
N LEU A 105 12.02 13.15 9.12
CA LEU A 105 11.91 14.35 8.29
C LEU A 105 12.94 14.29 7.17
N TYR A 106 12.56 14.73 5.99
CA TYR A 106 13.49 14.89 4.87
C TYR A 106 13.82 16.36 4.64
N ASN A 107 15.10 16.68 4.60
CA ASN A 107 15.59 17.99 4.21
C ASN A 107 16.09 17.93 2.76
N ARG A 108 15.31 18.49 1.83
CA ARG A 108 15.68 18.47 0.41
C ARG A 108 16.91 19.34 0.09
N LYS A 109 17.21 20.36 0.91
CA LYS A 109 18.39 21.23 0.69
C LYS A 109 19.69 20.52 1.00
N THR A 110 19.71 19.69 2.05
CA THR A 110 20.90 18.91 2.44
C THR A 110 20.89 17.47 1.91
N ASP A 111 19.75 17.00 1.38
CA ASP A 111 19.50 15.61 0.98
C ASP A 111 19.64 14.59 2.12
N GLU A 112 19.28 15.03 3.34
CA GLU A 112 19.44 14.25 4.57
C GLU A 112 18.10 13.96 5.25
N PHE A 113 18.08 12.86 5.99
CA PHE A 113 16.99 12.53 6.89
C PHE A 113 17.35 12.97 8.31
N ILE A 114 16.42 13.65 8.96
CA ILE A 114 16.54 14.12 10.34
C ILE A 114 15.65 13.22 11.20
N ASN A 115 16.23 12.58 12.20
CA ASN A 115 15.52 11.72 13.16
C ASN A 115 14.74 12.58 14.17
N ASP A 116 13.78 13.34 13.67
CA ASP A 116 12.80 14.05 14.48
C ASP A 116 11.45 13.35 14.35
N LYS A 117 10.74 13.24 15.47
CA LYS A 117 9.38 12.68 15.49
C LYS A 117 8.38 13.74 14.99
N LEU A 118 7.52 13.35 14.06
CA LEU A 118 6.32 14.12 13.72
C LEU A 118 5.25 13.91 14.80
N SER A 119 4.37 14.90 14.96
CA SER A 119 3.28 14.80 15.93
C SER A 119 2.30 13.68 15.57
N GLU A 120 1.82 12.98 16.59
CA GLU A 120 0.86 11.88 16.47
C GLU A 120 -0.49 12.33 15.89
N ASN A 121 -1.18 11.40 15.21
CA ASN A 121 -2.61 11.41 14.84
C ASN A 121 -3.05 12.06 13.52
N ASP A 122 -2.15 12.21 12.55
CA ASP A 122 -2.48 12.89 11.30
C ASP A 122 -2.52 12.01 10.04
N ILE A 123 -3.42 12.39 9.13
CA ILE A 123 -3.63 11.72 7.84
C ILE A 123 -2.36 11.81 6.98
N VAL A 124 -1.77 10.66 6.67
CA VAL A 124 -0.58 10.50 5.83
C VAL A 124 -1.01 10.21 4.38
N ILE A 125 -0.68 11.09 3.43
CA ILE A 125 -1.04 10.89 2.01
C ILE A 125 0.07 10.22 1.21
N GLU A 126 1.28 10.19 1.74
CA GLU A 126 2.47 9.72 1.05
C GLU A 126 2.37 8.24 0.67
N PRO A 127 1.84 7.33 1.51
CA PRO A 127 1.53 5.96 1.09
C PRO A 127 0.54 5.92 -0.07
N ALA A 128 -0.50 6.78 -0.04
CA ALA A 128 -1.48 6.86 -1.13
C ALA A 128 -0.80 7.14 -2.45
N LEU A 129 0.04 8.17 -2.47
CA LEU A 129 0.78 8.56 -3.64
C LEU A 129 1.70 7.43 -4.12
N LEU A 130 2.38 6.73 -3.21
CA LEU A 130 3.24 5.60 -3.55
C LEU A 130 2.47 4.50 -4.29
N PHE A 131 1.35 4.05 -3.74
CA PHE A 131 0.52 3.02 -4.36
C PHE A 131 -0.04 3.45 -5.72
N LEU A 132 -0.47 4.70 -5.84
CA LEU A 132 -0.92 5.27 -7.10
C LEU A 132 0.19 5.28 -8.14
N PHE A 133 1.41 5.60 -7.76
CA PHE A 133 2.54 5.60 -8.69
C PHE A 133 2.94 4.19 -9.12
N PHE A 134 2.87 3.18 -8.24
CA PHE A 134 3.03 1.79 -8.67
C PHE A 134 1.95 1.38 -9.67
N LEU A 135 0.68 1.71 -9.40
CA LEU A 135 -0.42 1.48 -10.33
C LEU A 135 -0.19 2.15 -11.68
N PHE A 136 0.23 3.41 -11.68
CA PHE A 136 0.45 4.20 -12.89
C PHE A 136 1.68 3.75 -13.67
N ALA A 137 2.72 3.25 -13.00
CA ALA A 137 3.92 2.77 -13.66
C ALA A 137 3.78 1.34 -14.18
N PHE A 138 2.85 0.54 -13.66
CA PHE A 138 2.78 -0.87 -14.00
C PHE A 138 2.43 -1.10 -15.48
N ASP A 139 3.36 -1.75 -16.18
CA ASP A 139 3.19 -2.23 -17.54
C ASP A 139 2.80 -3.70 -17.52
N SER A 140 1.53 -3.99 -17.80
CA SER A 140 1.01 -5.36 -17.82
C SER A 140 1.59 -6.23 -18.92
N SER A 141 2.24 -5.64 -19.95
CA SER A 141 2.88 -6.39 -21.03
C SER A 141 4.27 -6.90 -20.64
N THR A 142 5.03 -6.10 -19.88
CA THR A 142 6.38 -6.47 -19.41
C THR A 142 6.38 -7.05 -18.00
N GLY A 143 5.29 -6.84 -17.24
CA GLY A 143 5.19 -7.21 -15.84
C GLY A 143 6.09 -6.39 -14.93
N ARG A 144 6.50 -5.18 -15.35
CA ARG A 144 7.43 -4.29 -14.63
C ARG A 144 6.87 -2.88 -14.52
N TYR A 145 7.44 -2.10 -13.60
CA TYR A 145 7.17 -0.66 -13.55
C TYR A 145 8.00 0.09 -14.60
N ASP A 146 7.32 0.91 -15.39
CA ASP A 146 7.90 1.80 -16.39
C ASP A 146 7.24 3.18 -16.27
N ILE A 147 8.05 4.23 -16.23
CA ILE A 147 7.60 5.62 -16.15
C ILE A 147 7.91 6.42 -17.41
N SER A 148 8.41 5.78 -18.46
CA SER A 148 8.80 6.44 -19.73
C SER A 148 7.63 7.16 -20.43
N HIS A 149 6.39 6.77 -20.14
CA HIS A 149 5.18 7.41 -20.67
C HIS A 149 4.75 8.66 -19.89
N MET A 150 5.30 8.91 -18.69
CA MET A 150 4.96 10.08 -17.90
C MET A 150 5.53 11.34 -18.58
N PRO A 151 4.79 12.45 -18.67
CA PRO A 151 5.21 13.62 -19.45
C PRO A 151 6.54 14.24 -19.01
N ASN A 152 6.75 14.37 -17.69
CA ASN A 152 7.95 14.99 -17.15
C ASN A 152 8.30 14.42 -15.75
N PRO A 153 8.79 13.17 -15.67
CA PRO A 153 9.21 12.57 -14.41
C PRO A 153 10.43 13.27 -13.81
N SER A 154 10.35 13.62 -12.53
CA SER A 154 11.42 14.25 -11.77
C SER A 154 12.64 13.34 -11.65
N LYS A 155 13.78 13.93 -11.29
CA LYS A 155 15.03 13.18 -11.08
C LYS A 155 14.86 12.13 -9.99
N GLU A 156 14.22 12.50 -8.89
CA GLU A 156 13.99 11.65 -7.73
C GLU A 156 13.04 10.50 -8.07
N LEU A 157 11.97 10.77 -8.85
CA LEU A 157 11.05 9.75 -9.32
C LEU A 157 11.76 8.73 -10.25
N LYS A 158 12.63 9.21 -11.13
CA LYS A 158 13.46 8.34 -12.00
C LYS A 158 14.40 7.46 -11.19
N ILE A 159 15.09 8.01 -10.19
CA ILE A 159 15.98 7.26 -9.31
C ILE A 159 15.19 6.19 -8.54
N PHE A 160 14.01 6.55 -8.03
CA PHE A 160 13.14 5.64 -7.30
C PHE A 160 12.73 4.45 -8.17
N PHE A 161 12.13 4.68 -9.34
CA PHE A 161 11.68 3.59 -10.21
C PHE A 161 12.83 2.84 -10.91
N ALA A 162 14.00 3.43 -11.07
CA ALA A 162 15.19 2.69 -11.51
C ALA A 162 15.61 1.63 -10.47
N LYS A 163 15.48 1.94 -9.17
CA LYS A 163 15.80 1.04 -8.07
C LYS A 163 14.68 0.03 -7.77
N TYR A 164 13.43 0.46 -7.87
CA TYR A 164 12.23 -0.28 -7.47
C TYR A 164 11.32 -0.59 -8.68
N SER A 165 11.88 -1.17 -9.75
CA SER A 165 11.14 -1.46 -11.00
C SER A 165 10.43 -2.82 -11.02
N ASP A 166 10.73 -3.69 -10.06
CA ASP A 166 10.20 -5.05 -9.99
C ASP A 166 9.01 -5.11 -9.00
N PRO A 167 7.78 -5.42 -9.47
CA PRO A 167 6.61 -5.58 -8.62
C PRO A 167 6.74 -6.68 -7.56
N LEU A 168 7.68 -7.60 -7.72
CA LEU A 168 7.90 -8.71 -6.78
C LEU A 168 8.79 -8.32 -5.62
N GLN A 169 9.43 -7.16 -5.69
CA GLN A 169 10.22 -6.63 -4.60
C GLN A 169 9.34 -6.35 -3.39
N VAL A 170 9.80 -6.78 -2.21
CA VAL A 170 9.14 -6.49 -0.95
C VAL A 170 9.20 -4.99 -0.70
N MET A 171 8.04 -4.39 -0.43
CA MET A 171 7.93 -3.03 0.06
C MET A 171 8.33 -3.00 1.54
N ASP A 172 9.52 -2.46 1.79
CA ASP A 172 10.13 -2.34 3.12
C ASP A 172 10.20 -0.88 3.59
N TYR A 173 10.67 -0.69 4.83
CA TYR A 173 10.93 0.64 5.38
C TYR A 173 11.88 1.46 4.49
N THR A 174 12.88 0.82 3.89
CA THR A 174 13.85 1.49 3.02
C THR A 174 13.16 2.10 1.81
N MET A 175 12.33 1.34 1.11
CA MET A 175 11.54 1.80 -0.03
C MET A 175 10.64 2.97 0.37
N TYR A 176 9.92 2.84 1.48
CA TYR A 176 9.01 3.89 1.94
C TYR A 176 9.76 5.17 2.36
N ARG A 177 10.94 5.05 2.98
CA ARG A 177 11.85 6.17 3.27
C ARG A 177 12.38 6.82 1.98
N GLU A 178 12.83 6.04 1.00
CA GLU A 178 13.27 6.59 -0.30
C GLU A 178 12.13 7.30 -1.05
N TRP A 179 10.88 6.82 -0.90
CA TRP A 179 9.70 7.51 -1.44
C TRP A 179 9.52 8.91 -0.86
N HIS A 180 9.88 9.13 0.41
CA HIS A 180 9.82 10.46 1.02
C HIS A 180 10.73 11.46 0.31
N ARG A 181 11.88 11.03 -0.22
CA ARG A 181 12.74 11.88 -1.07
C ARG A 181 12.04 12.34 -2.34
N VAL A 182 11.07 11.57 -2.83
CA VAL A 182 10.30 11.91 -4.03
C VAL A 182 9.26 12.98 -3.73
N VAL A 183 8.54 12.89 -2.61
CA VAL A 183 7.32 13.69 -2.37
C VAL A 183 7.45 14.82 -1.33
N LYS A 184 8.43 14.77 -0.42
CA LYS A 184 8.57 15.78 0.66
C LYS A 184 9.32 17.02 0.19
N ASP A 185 9.03 18.18 0.80
CA ASP A 185 9.65 19.48 0.54
C ASP A 185 9.79 19.83 -0.96
N LEU A 186 8.71 19.65 -1.73
CA LEU A 186 8.72 19.88 -3.17
C LEU A 186 8.69 21.38 -3.49
N PRO A 187 9.44 21.88 -4.49
CA PRO A 187 9.51 23.31 -4.81
C PRO A 187 8.28 23.84 -5.59
N ASN A 188 7.08 23.39 -5.22
CA ASN A 188 5.81 23.87 -5.78
C ASN A 188 5.01 24.59 -4.69
N LYS A 189 4.70 25.87 -4.93
CA LYS A 189 3.94 26.74 -4.01
C LYS A 189 2.46 26.38 -3.91
N ASP A 190 1.93 25.63 -4.88
CA ASP A 190 0.53 25.21 -4.90
C ASP A 190 0.30 23.98 -4.00
N ILE A 191 1.38 23.30 -3.59
CA ILE A 191 1.32 22.19 -2.64
C ILE A 191 1.21 22.76 -1.22
N SER A 192 0.14 22.33 -0.53
CA SER A 192 -0.17 22.72 0.84
C SER A 192 0.46 21.73 1.81
N TYR A 193 1.25 22.26 2.73
CA TYR A 193 1.83 21.53 3.85
C TYR A 193 1.17 22.00 5.14
N ARG A 194 1.15 21.14 6.17
CA ARG A 194 0.64 21.52 7.50
C ARG A 194 1.51 22.60 8.11
N LEU A 195 0.89 23.53 8.83
CA LEU A 195 1.51 24.75 9.35
C LEU A 195 2.07 24.59 10.77
N HIS A 196 1.78 23.49 11.45
CA HIS A 196 2.12 23.30 12.87
C HIS A 196 3.61 23.04 13.15
N SER A 197 4.42 22.73 12.13
CA SER A 197 5.87 22.67 12.23
C SER A 197 6.49 23.83 11.46
N SER A 198 7.05 24.81 12.19
CA SER A 198 7.74 25.96 11.59
C SER A 198 8.83 25.47 10.62
N ASP A 199 8.72 25.88 9.36
CA ASP A 199 9.61 25.59 8.22
C ASP A 199 9.67 24.15 7.69
N SER A 200 8.94 23.21 8.28
CA SER A 200 8.99 21.81 7.84
C SER A 200 7.95 21.54 6.75
N ARG A 201 8.40 21.48 5.48
CA ARG A 201 7.57 21.06 4.33
C ARG A 201 7.53 19.53 4.22
N ASN A 202 7.35 18.89 5.36
CA ASN A 202 7.39 17.43 5.51
C ASN A 202 6.03 16.80 5.77
N GLU A 203 4.95 17.56 5.91
CA GLU A 203 3.61 16.99 6.10
C GLU A 203 2.67 17.54 5.04
N ILE A 204 2.38 16.73 4.01
CA ILE A 204 1.49 17.18 2.95
C ILE A 204 0.05 17.07 3.47
N GLN A 205 -0.70 18.18 3.39
CA GLN A 205 -2.07 18.17 3.87
C GLN A 205 -2.98 17.35 2.96
N PHE A 206 -3.88 16.56 3.54
CA PHE A 206 -4.79 15.75 2.72
C PHE A 206 -5.78 16.61 1.93
N GLY A 207 -5.91 16.30 0.65
CA GLY A 207 -6.87 16.87 -0.29
C GLY A 207 -6.59 16.31 -1.69
N ILE A 208 -7.64 15.94 -2.44
CA ILE A 208 -7.43 15.31 -3.76
C ILE A 208 -6.74 16.29 -4.72
N LEU A 209 -7.07 17.59 -4.67
CA LEU A 209 -6.40 18.60 -5.49
C LEU A 209 -4.94 18.78 -5.02
N ASN A 210 -4.67 18.78 -3.72
CA ASN A 210 -3.31 18.83 -3.21
C ASN A 210 -2.46 17.62 -3.64
N MET A 211 -3.03 16.41 -3.63
CA MET A 211 -2.39 15.20 -4.19
C MET A 211 -2.05 15.39 -5.67
N ILE A 212 -2.98 15.94 -6.46
CA ILE A 212 -2.77 16.24 -7.88
C ILE A 212 -1.63 17.25 -8.07
N TYR A 213 -1.47 18.26 -7.21
CA TYR A 213 -0.31 19.17 -7.28
C TYR A 213 1.02 18.48 -7.02
N VAL A 214 1.06 17.52 -6.09
CA VAL A 214 2.24 16.68 -5.85
C VAL A 214 2.56 15.85 -7.09
N MET A 215 1.57 15.15 -7.65
CA MET A 215 1.74 14.35 -8.88
C MET A 215 2.18 15.17 -10.08
N ARG A 216 1.59 16.37 -10.25
CA ARG A 216 2.01 17.32 -11.27
C ARG A 216 3.49 17.67 -11.10
N GLU A 217 3.94 18.01 -9.89
CA GLU A 217 5.32 18.41 -9.65
C GLU A 217 6.32 17.27 -9.95
N ILE A 218 5.99 16.02 -9.60
CA ILE A 218 6.93 14.90 -9.73
C ILE A 218 6.84 14.15 -11.06
N ALA A 219 5.74 14.24 -11.81
CA ALA A 219 5.53 13.43 -13.01
C ALA A 219 4.98 14.17 -14.24
N GLY A 220 4.47 15.40 -14.06
CA GLY A 220 3.75 16.14 -15.09
C GLY A 220 4.12 17.62 -15.14
N LYS A 221 5.32 17.99 -14.69
CA LYS A 221 5.70 19.39 -14.56
C LYS A 221 5.67 20.07 -15.93
N ASN A 222 4.90 21.14 -16.03
CA ASN A 222 4.63 21.90 -17.26
C ASN A 222 3.82 21.15 -18.34
N ASP A 223 3.23 19.99 -18.04
CA ASP A 223 2.32 19.33 -18.99
C ASP A 223 1.03 20.15 -19.16
N THR A 224 0.72 20.53 -20.39
CA THR A 224 -0.41 21.42 -20.70
C THR A 224 -1.74 20.78 -20.36
N LYS A 225 -1.92 19.50 -20.68
CA LYS A 225 -3.18 18.77 -20.44
C LYS A 225 -3.45 18.60 -18.95
N ILE A 226 -2.43 18.28 -18.16
CA ILE A 226 -2.56 18.20 -16.69
C ILE A 226 -2.93 19.57 -16.12
N ASN A 227 -2.26 20.64 -16.55
CA ASN A 227 -2.55 22.00 -16.07
C ASN A 227 -3.98 22.44 -16.45
N GLU A 228 -4.45 22.18 -17.67
CA GLU A 228 -5.81 22.49 -18.10
C GLU A 228 -6.88 21.74 -17.28
N ASN A 229 -6.63 20.46 -16.96
CA ASN A 229 -7.53 19.68 -16.10
C ASN A 229 -7.52 20.21 -14.65
N ILE A 230 -6.37 20.65 -14.13
CA ILE A 230 -6.27 21.28 -12.81
C ILE A 230 -7.08 22.58 -12.75
N GLU A 231 -6.96 23.45 -13.76
CA GLU A 231 -7.75 24.68 -13.82
C GLU A 231 -9.25 24.40 -13.94
N SER A 232 -9.63 23.40 -14.73
CA SER A 232 -11.02 22.94 -14.82
C SER A 232 -11.56 22.47 -13.47
N ILE A 233 -10.76 21.69 -12.72
CA ILE A 233 -11.08 21.25 -11.36
C ILE A 233 -11.26 22.45 -10.41
N LYS A 234 -10.35 23.43 -10.44
CA LYS A 234 -10.43 24.64 -9.60
C LYS A 234 -11.70 25.44 -9.86
N ILE A 235 -12.09 25.62 -11.13
CA ILE A 235 -13.33 26.31 -11.50
C ILE A 235 -14.55 25.60 -10.90
N ILE A 236 -14.58 24.26 -10.94
CA ILE A 236 -15.68 23.47 -10.38
C ILE A 236 -15.71 23.60 -8.85
N ILE A 237 -14.58 23.49 -8.17
CA ILE A 237 -14.49 23.60 -6.71
C ILE A 237 -14.91 24.99 -6.22
N ASN A 238 -14.50 26.05 -6.91
CA ASN A 238 -14.85 27.42 -6.52
C ASN A 238 -16.34 27.74 -6.69
N ASN A 239 -17.02 27.04 -7.60
CA ASN A 239 -18.45 27.18 -7.85
C ASN A 239 -19.24 25.95 -7.36
N TRP A 240 -18.69 25.22 -6.38
CA TRP A 240 -19.19 23.92 -6.00
C TRP A 240 -20.64 23.99 -5.51
N ASN A 241 -21.53 23.34 -6.25
CA ASN A 241 -22.89 23.06 -5.82
C ASN A 241 -22.96 21.62 -5.30
N LYS A 242 -23.06 21.46 -3.97
CA LYS A 242 -23.12 20.15 -3.31
C LYS A 242 -24.29 19.26 -3.75
N ASP A 243 -25.36 19.86 -4.27
CA ASP A 243 -26.56 19.16 -4.72
C ASP A 243 -26.50 18.84 -6.24
N SER A 244 -25.41 19.23 -6.92
CA SER A 244 -25.20 19.04 -8.36
C SER A 244 -24.42 17.76 -8.64
N ASP A 245 -25.12 16.72 -9.09
CA ASP A 245 -24.48 15.52 -9.64
C ASP A 245 -23.63 15.84 -10.88
N SER A 246 -23.98 16.90 -11.62
CA SER A 246 -23.20 17.35 -12.79
C SER A 246 -21.80 17.80 -12.39
N ASP A 247 -21.67 18.60 -11.33
CA ASP A 247 -20.37 19.13 -10.89
C ASP A 247 -19.49 18.02 -10.29
N LYS A 248 -20.10 17.12 -9.51
CA LYS A 248 -19.44 15.89 -9.05
C LYS A 248 -18.89 15.07 -10.22
N ASN A 249 -19.71 14.82 -11.25
CA ASN A 249 -19.28 14.03 -12.41
C ASN A 249 -18.18 14.73 -13.21
N LYS A 250 -18.28 16.05 -13.43
CA LYS A 250 -17.22 16.83 -14.10
C LYS A 250 -15.91 16.79 -13.32
N LEU A 251 -15.97 16.90 -12.00
CA LEU A 251 -14.80 16.81 -11.13
C LEU A 251 -14.12 15.45 -11.24
N LEU A 252 -14.89 14.36 -11.08
CA LEU A 252 -14.37 12.99 -11.20
C LEU A 252 -13.79 12.72 -12.59
N MET A 253 -14.41 13.24 -13.65
CA MET A 253 -13.86 13.16 -15.01
C MET A 253 -12.52 13.92 -15.13
N GLY A 254 -12.40 15.10 -14.53
CA GLY A 254 -11.14 15.86 -14.50
C GLY A 254 -10.03 15.09 -13.79
N ILE A 255 -10.34 14.51 -12.62
CA ILE A 255 -9.40 13.67 -11.85
C ILE A 255 -8.99 12.44 -12.67
N GLN A 256 -9.95 11.75 -13.28
CA GLN A 256 -9.68 10.56 -14.11
C GLN A 256 -8.80 10.88 -15.32
N LYS A 257 -9.00 12.03 -15.97
CA LYS A 257 -8.14 12.46 -17.08
C LYS A 257 -6.67 12.60 -16.66
N ILE A 258 -6.43 13.11 -15.44
CA ILE A 258 -5.08 13.22 -14.87
C ILE A 258 -4.51 11.83 -14.59
N TRP A 259 -5.26 10.92 -13.96
CA TRP A 259 -4.83 9.52 -13.76
C TRP A 259 -4.47 8.82 -15.07
N ILE A 260 -5.30 8.96 -16.10
CA ILE A 260 -5.04 8.38 -17.41
C ILE A 260 -3.78 9.00 -18.06
N SER A 261 -3.52 10.29 -17.86
CA SER A 261 -2.32 10.93 -18.40
C SER A 261 -1.04 10.38 -17.78
N LEU A 262 -1.06 10.10 -16.46
CA LEU A 262 0.07 9.61 -15.70
C LEU A 262 0.24 8.09 -15.76
N SER A 263 -0.80 7.33 -16.11
CA SER A 263 -0.78 5.87 -16.09
C SER A 263 -0.32 5.24 -17.40
N LYS A 264 0.48 4.17 -17.32
CA LYS A 264 0.86 3.32 -18.46
C LYS A 264 -0.38 2.66 -19.05
N ASN A 265 -1.22 2.09 -18.16
CA ASN A 265 -2.50 1.53 -18.54
C ASN A 265 -3.58 2.63 -18.57
N LYS A 266 -4.14 2.86 -19.75
CA LYS A 266 -5.18 3.88 -19.95
C LYS A 266 -6.58 3.41 -19.52
N LYS A 267 -6.75 2.13 -19.17
CA LYS A 267 -8.00 1.52 -18.71
C LYS A 267 -8.18 1.68 -17.20
N ILE A 268 -8.18 2.94 -16.77
CA ILE A 268 -8.45 3.35 -15.40
C ILE A 268 -9.78 4.10 -15.34
N LYS A 269 -10.61 3.76 -14.35
CA LYS A 269 -11.83 4.49 -14.01
C LYS A 269 -11.77 5.01 -12.58
N THR A 270 -12.39 6.15 -12.35
CA THR A 270 -12.50 6.76 -11.03
C THR A 270 -13.96 6.82 -10.61
N GLN A 271 -14.25 6.39 -9.38
CA GLN A 271 -15.59 6.43 -8.81
C GLN A 271 -15.53 6.93 -7.37
N CYS A 272 -16.49 7.78 -7.00
CA CYS A 272 -16.69 8.15 -5.61
C CYS A 272 -18.16 8.57 -5.45
N ASN A 273 -18.82 8.06 -4.42
CA ASN A 273 -20.26 8.30 -4.23
C ASN A 273 -20.52 9.70 -3.70
N LYS A 274 -19.71 10.14 -2.73
CA LYS A 274 -19.82 11.39 -2.00
C LYS A 274 -18.44 12.03 -1.83
N ILE A 275 -18.37 13.28 -2.25
CA ILE A 275 -17.22 14.17 -2.08
C ILE A 275 -17.73 15.53 -1.61
N PHE A 276 -16.87 16.31 -1.00
CA PHE A 276 -17.20 17.65 -0.53
C PHE A 276 -16.01 18.58 -0.70
N THR A 277 -16.26 19.88 -0.73
CA THR A 277 -15.20 20.87 -0.65
C THR A 277 -14.84 21.16 0.80
N LYS A 278 -13.55 21.24 1.10
CA LYS A 278 -13.04 21.62 2.42
C LYS A 278 -12.00 22.74 2.29
N ARG A 279 -11.75 23.45 3.39
CA ARG A 279 -10.63 24.38 3.47
C ARG A 279 -9.43 23.68 4.11
N LEU A 280 -8.28 23.87 3.50
CA LEU A 280 -6.97 23.52 4.03
C LEU A 280 -6.54 24.53 5.10
N GLU A 281 -5.46 24.24 5.82
CA GLU A 281 -4.94 25.10 6.90
C GLU A 281 -4.51 26.48 6.38
N ASN A 282 -4.04 26.53 5.13
CA ASN A 282 -3.67 27.75 4.42
C ASN A 282 -4.86 28.44 3.72
N ASN A 283 -6.11 28.09 4.06
CA ASN A 283 -7.36 28.61 3.50
C ASN A 283 -7.64 28.29 2.02
N ILE A 284 -6.80 27.48 1.36
CA ILE A 284 -7.07 26.99 0.01
C ILE A 284 -8.25 26.01 0.04
N ILE A 285 -9.16 26.11 -0.94
CA ILE A 285 -10.27 25.18 -1.08
C ILE A 285 -9.78 23.92 -1.81
N ASP A 286 -10.04 22.76 -1.22
CA ASP A 286 -9.69 21.44 -1.76
C ASP A 286 -10.90 20.49 -1.68
N ILE A 287 -10.72 19.25 -2.11
CA ILE A 287 -11.70 18.19 -2.15
C ILE A 287 -11.40 17.20 -1.01
N GLY A 288 -12.39 16.99 -0.15
CA GLY A 288 -12.46 15.91 0.81
C GLY A 288 -13.33 14.75 0.32
N MET A 289 -13.20 13.61 0.99
CA MET A 289 -14.02 12.41 0.81
C MET A 289 -14.60 12.00 2.16
N TYR A 290 -15.77 11.37 2.15
CA TYR A 290 -16.36 10.83 3.37
C TYR A 290 -15.80 9.43 3.64
N SER A 291 -15.58 9.08 4.91
CA SER A 291 -15.09 7.76 5.33
C SER A 291 -15.94 6.58 4.85
N ASN A 292 -17.24 6.78 4.58
CA ASN A 292 -18.14 5.77 4.03
C ASN A 292 -18.29 5.83 2.50
N SER A 293 -17.44 6.61 1.83
CA SER A 293 -17.45 6.80 0.39
C SER A 293 -16.03 6.95 -0.14
N PRO A 294 -15.26 5.85 -0.18
CA PRO A 294 -13.92 5.87 -0.74
C PRO A 294 -13.88 6.45 -2.15
N LEU A 295 -12.76 7.09 -2.48
CA LEU A 295 -12.39 7.30 -3.86
C LEU A 295 -11.82 5.99 -4.41
N LYS A 296 -12.59 5.32 -5.28
CA LYS A 296 -12.21 4.08 -5.92
C LYS A 296 -11.50 4.35 -7.24
N ILE A 297 -10.36 3.69 -7.43
CA ILE A 297 -9.68 3.60 -8.71
C ILE A 297 -9.77 2.17 -9.20
N ILE A 298 -10.47 1.99 -10.31
CA ILE A 298 -10.73 0.70 -10.92
C ILE A 298 -9.77 0.54 -12.09
N TYR A 299 -8.86 -0.43 -11.98
CA TYR A 299 -7.85 -0.77 -12.96
C TYR A 299 -8.23 -2.08 -13.66
N LYS A 300 -8.18 -2.08 -15.00
CA LYS A 300 -8.41 -3.30 -15.81
C LYS A 300 -7.15 -3.68 -16.58
N LYS A 301 -6.63 -4.90 -16.35
CA LYS A 301 -5.42 -5.41 -16.99
C LYS A 301 -5.59 -5.60 -18.51
N LYS A 302 -6.74 -6.12 -18.95
CA LYS A 302 -7.13 -6.32 -20.37
C LYS A 302 -8.63 -6.00 -20.57
N GLU A 303 -9.09 -5.84 -21.82
CA GLU A 303 -10.50 -5.49 -22.13
C GLU A 303 -11.49 -6.61 -21.81
N GLU A 304 -11.07 -7.84 -22.09
CA GLU A 304 -11.86 -9.07 -21.94
C GLU A 304 -11.64 -9.74 -20.58
N ASP A 305 -10.78 -9.17 -19.73
CA ASP A 305 -10.52 -9.75 -18.40
C ASP A 305 -11.73 -9.46 -17.49
N PRO A 306 -12.38 -10.50 -16.91
CA PRO A 306 -13.46 -10.30 -15.96
C PRO A 306 -12.98 -9.68 -14.64
N GLY A 307 -11.67 -9.70 -14.35
CA GLY A 307 -11.10 -9.11 -13.13
C GLY A 307 -10.79 -7.61 -13.26
N SER A 308 -11.12 -6.84 -12.23
CA SER A 308 -10.57 -5.50 -12.02
C SER A 308 -9.92 -5.39 -10.65
N ILE A 309 -8.83 -4.64 -10.60
CA ILE A 309 -8.17 -4.26 -9.36
C ILE A 309 -8.82 -2.97 -8.90
N VAL A 310 -9.37 -2.97 -7.70
CA VAL A 310 -9.98 -1.79 -7.10
C VAL A 310 -9.08 -1.32 -5.97
N ILE A 311 -8.56 -0.10 -6.11
CA ILE A 311 -7.86 0.60 -5.03
C ILE A 311 -8.85 1.57 -4.42
N GLU A 312 -9.12 1.39 -3.13
CA GLU A 312 -10.00 2.27 -2.38
C GLU A 312 -9.16 3.22 -1.52
N MET A 313 -9.36 4.52 -1.73
CA MET A 313 -8.84 5.59 -0.89
C MET A 313 -9.94 6.02 0.08
N ASP A 314 -9.76 5.75 1.37
CA ASP A 314 -10.68 6.15 2.43
C ASP A 314 -10.18 7.36 3.22
N ASP A 315 -11.09 8.01 3.94
CA ASP A 315 -10.75 9.08 4.89
C ASP A 315 -9.92 8.48 6.04
N PHE A 316 -8.62 8.77 6.02
CA PHE A 316 -7.53 8.21 6.84
C PHE A 316 -7.61 8.52 8.36
N SER A 317 -8.80 8.84 8.86
CA SER A 317 -9.10 9.18 10.27
C SER A 317 -8.88 8.02 11.26
N SER A 318 -8.68 6.79 10.79
CA SER A 318 -8.34 5.65 11.64
C SER A 318 -7.53 4.62 10.86
N TYR A 319 -6.27 4.41 11.24
CA TYR A 319 -5.37 3.33 10.80
C TYR A 319 -5.31 3.10 9.29
N ALA A 320 -4.17 3.41 8.66
CA ALA A 320 -3.92 3.20 7.24
C ALA A 320 -4.09 1.73 6.81
N CYS A 321 -5.33 1.32 6.54
CA CYS A 321 -5.71 0.06 5.94
C CYS A 321 -6.20 0.36 4.52
N TRP A 322 -5.27 0.33 3.58
CA TRP A 322 -5.61 0.24 2.17
C TRP A 322 -6.24 -1.14 1.93
N PHE A 323 -7.55 -1.19 1.68
CA PHE A 323 -8.18 -2.40 1.23
C PHE A 323 -7.93 -2.57 -0.27
N LEU A 324 -6.97 -3.43 -0.62
CA LEU A 324 -6.88 -3.97 -1.97
C LEU A 324 -7.91 -5.08 -2.10
N SER A 325 -9.05 -4.76 -2.71
CA SER A 325 -10.04 -5.76 -3.09
C SER A 325 -9.79 -6.17 -4.54
N TYR A 326 -9.50 -7.47 -4.72
CA TYR A 326 -9.50 -8.09 -6.04
C TYR A 326 -10.90 -8.65 -6.27
N GLU A 327 -11.71 -7.95 -7.09
CA GLU A 327 -13.05 -8.44 -7.44
C GLU A 327 -12.93 -9.57 -8.48
N ARG A 328 -12.66 -10.78 -8.00
CA ARG A 328 -12.88 -12.02 -8.74
C ARG A 328 -13.58 -13.01 -7.81
N ASN A 329 -14.92 -12.96 -7.84
CA ASN A 329 -15.85 -13.71 -6.99
C ASN A 329 -15.81 -13.35 -5.50
N HIS A 330 -16.95 -12.96 -4.95
CA HIS A 330 -17.16 -12.75 -3.52
C HIS A 330 -16.66 -13.96 -2.70
N ILE A 331 -15.66 -13.73 -1.85
CA ILE A 331 -15.42 -14.57 -0.67
C ILE A 331 -15.25 -13.61 0.52
N PRO A 332 -16.17 -13.62 1.51
CA PRO A 332 -16.08 -12.74 2.66
C PRO A 332 -15.01 -13.25 3.61
N CYS A 333 -14.07 -12.39 4.03
CA CYS A 333 -13.17 -12.70 5.15
C CYS A 333 -13.79 -12.18 6.45
N GLY A 334 -14.25 -13.11 7.29
CA GLY A 334 -14.76 -12.82 8.62
C GLY A 334 -13.67 -12.32 9.58
N SER A 335 -14.05 -11.37 10.42
CA SER A 335 -13.30 -10.85 11.55
C SER A 335 -13.30 -11.84 12.72
N LEU A 336 -12.14 -12.27 13.22
CA LEU A 336 -12.02 -12.83 14.57
C LEU A 336 -10.66 -12.49 15.20
N THR A 337 -10.73 -12.15 16.48
CA THR A 337 -9.68 -11.70 17.39
C THR A 337 -8.55 -12.74 17.60
N PRO A 338 -7.29 -12.33 17.84
CA PRO A 338 -6.22 -13.27 18.17
C PRO A 338 -6.13 -13.49 19.69
N THR A 339 -6.37 -14.73 20.12
CA THR A 339 -5.78 -15.28 21.36
C THR A 339 -4.36 -15.77 21.07
N SER A 340 -3.45 -15.52 22.02
CA SER A 340 -2.02 -15.81 21.97
C SER A 340 -1.67 -17.23 21.49
N VAL A 341 -1.02 -17.36 20.33
CA VAL A 341 -0.41 -18.61 19.85
C VAL A 341 1.00 -18.31 19.36
N LYS A 342 2.00 -19.01 19.90
CA LYS A 342 3.39 -18.99 19.41
C LYS A 342 3.40 -19.31 17.91
N SER A 343 4.00 -18.44 17.10
CA SER A 343 3.93 -18.47 15.64
C SER A 343 5.00 -19.36 15.01
N TYR A 344 4.58 -20.12 13.99
CA TYR A 344 5.43 -21.03 13.19
C TYR A 344 5.22 -20.71 11.70
N ARG A 345 6.29 -20.83 10.89
CA ARG A 345 6.24 -20.67 9.42
C ARG A 345 6.41 -22.04 8.75
N VAL A 346 5.88 -22.21 7.54
CA VAL A 346 6.20 -23.39 6.71
C VAL A 346 7.67 -23.29 6.30
N ALA A 347 8.44 -24.34 6.56
CA ALA A 347 9.87 -24.40 6.35
C ALA A 347 10.27 -24.55 4.88
#